data_AF-A0A3A0FZW3-F1
#
_entry.id   AF-A0A3A0FZW3-F1
#
_cell.length_a   1.000
_cell.length_b   1.000
_cell.length_c   1.000
_cell.angle_alpha   90.00
_cell.angle_beta   90.00
_cell.angle_gamma   90.00
#
_symmetry.space_group_name_H-M   'P 1'
#
loop_
_entity.id
_entity.type
_entity.pdbx_description
1 polymer ?
#
loop_
_entity_poly.entity_id
_entity_poly.type
_entity_poly.pdbx_seq_one_letter_code
_entity_poly.pdbx_strand_id
1 'polypeptide(L)'
;MPARDRARIQADLERLGVPKPLREALGQRLADLAADLPEDAYRAALAGVAAAHDVHRLGEESAQRTLRDYQEIQRLLGAFSGEMKKLDEALRVLAAYVQRMRSRAQAADRADTVH
;
A
#
# COMPACT_ATOMS: atom_id res chain seq x y z
N MET A 1 28.66 -39.30 9.20
CA MET A 1 28.85 -37.83 9.23
C MET A 1 28.15 -37.30 10.48
N PRO A 2 28.68 -36.29 11.20
CA PRO A 2 28.00 -35.78 12.38
C PRO A 2 26.66 -35.16 11.96
N ALA A 3 25.59 -35.50 12.68
CA ALA A 3 24.29 -34.87 12.50
C ALA A 3 24.44 -33.35 12.66
N ARG A 4 23.96 -32.57 11.69
CA ARG A 4 24.02 -31.12 11.76
C ARG A 4 22.96 -30.67 12.77
N ASP A 5 23.41 -30.21 13.94
CA ASP A 5 22.51 -29.74 14.97
C ASP A 5 21.71 -28.51 14.52
N ARG A 6 20.43 -28.49 14.92
CA ARG A 6 19.47 -27.42 14.62
C ARG A 6 19.98 -26.02 14.97
N ALA A 7 20.76 -25.91 16.04
CA ALA A 7 21.38 -24.64 16.46
C ALA A 7 22.35 -24.09 15.40
N ARG A 8 23.10 -24.97 14.72
CA ARG A 8 24.01 -24.57 13.64
C ARG A 8 23.23 -24.09 12.41
N ILE A 9 22.16 -24.79 12.04
CA ILE A 9 21.28 -24.40 10.92
C ILE A 9 20.66 -23.03 11.19
N GLN A 10 20.20 -22.77 12.42
CA GLN A 10 19.65 -21.46 12.80
C GLN A 10 20.69 -20.34 12.74
N ALA A 11 21.92 -20.61 13.19
CA ALA A 11 23.01 -19.64 13.12
C ALA A 11 23.42 -19.35 11.66
N ASP A 12 23.42 -20.37 10.79
CA ASP A 12 23.75 -20.20 9.39
C ASP A 12 22.66 -19.40 8.65
N LEU A 13 21.37 -19.65 8.93
CA LEU A 13 20.26 -18.84 8.41
C LEU A 13 20.30 -17.39 8.95
N GLU A 14 20.75 -17.18 10.18
CA GLU A 14 20.92 -15.84 10.76
C GLU A 14 22.01 -15.04 10.07
N ARG A 15 23.16 -15.65 9.79
CA ARG A 15 24.24 -15.00 9.03
C ARG A 15 23.79 -14.62 7.62
N LEU A 16 22.83 -15.35 7.06
CA LEU A 16 22.23 -15.07 5.76
C LEU A 16 21.09 -14.04 5.83
N GLY A 17 20.84 -13.42 6.99
CA GLY A 17 19.85 -12.35 7.13
C GLY A 17 18.40 -12.83 7.21
N VAL A 18 18.17 -14.13 7.39
CA VAL A 18 16.80 -14.67 7.48
C VAL A 18 16.17 -14.26 8.83
N PRO A 19 14.96 -13.68 8.85
CA PRO A 19 14.31 -13.21 10.07
C PRO A 19 13.89 -14.38 10.96
N LYS A 20 13.90 -14.14 12.28
CA LYS A 20 13.70 -15.16 13.33
C LYS A 20 12.47 -16.08 13.12
N PRO A 21 11.27 -15.58 12.76
CA PRO A 21 10.10 -16.45 12.54
C PRO A 21 10.30 -17.45 11.40
N LEU A 22 10.97 -17.02 10.32
CA LEU A 22 11.33 -17.86 9.19
C LEU A 22 12.44 -18.85 9.56
N ARG A 23 13.43 -18.43 10.36
CA ARG A 23 14.50 -19.33 10.84
C ARG A 23 13.97 -20.51 11.66
N GLU A 24 12.93 -20.29 12.47
CA GLU A 24 12.34 -21.36 13.28
C GLU A 24 11.61 -22.38 12.41
N ALA A 25 10.80 -21.91 11.45
CA ALA A 25 10.06 -22.76 10.52
C ALA A 25 10.98 -23.49 9.51
N LEU A 26 11.96 -22.77 8.95
CA LEU A 26 12.93 -23.31 7.99
C LEU A 26 13.96 -24.20 8.67
N GLY A 27 14.37 -23.87 9.89
CA GLY A 27 15.35 -24.65 10.63
C GLY A 27 14.89 -26.08 10.90
N GLN A 28 13.58 -26.30 11.12
CA GLN A 28 13.04 -27.65 11.27
C GLN A 28 13.09 -28.42 9.94
N ARG A 29 12.57 -27.82 8.86
CA ARG A 29 12.54 -28.45 7.53
C ARG A 29 13.94 -28.72 6.96
N LEU A 30 14.88 -27.80 7.20
CA LEU A 30 16.28 -27.96 6.79
C LEU A 30 17.03 -28.96 7.65
N ALA A 31 16.69 -29.14 8.94
CA ALA A 31 17.29 -30.18 9.76
C ALA A 31 16.95 -31.57 9.22
N ASP A 32 15.67 -31.79 8.86
CA ASP A 32 15.20 -33.05 8.29
C ASP A 32 15.85 -33.30 6.90
N LEU A 33 15.97 -32.25 6.08
CA LEU A 33 16.60 -32.35 4.75
C LEU A 33 18.13 -32.52 4.81
N ALA A 34 18.79 -31.85 5.76
CA ALA A 34 20.24 -31.78 5.85
C ALA A 34 20.89 -33.02 6.48
N ALA A 35 20.09 -33.90 7.08
CA ALA A 35 20.57 -35.17 7.64
C ALA A 35 21.23 -36.05 6.57
N ASP A 36 20.69 -36.03 5.35
CA ASP A 36 21.12 -36.90 4.25
C ASP A 36 21.88 -36.16 3.13
N LEU A 37 22.10 -34.85 3.28
CA LEU A 37 22.73 -34.03 2.24
C LEU A 37 24.25 -33.88 2.42
N PRO A 38 25.03 -34.05 1.35
CA PRO A 38 26.43 -33.61 1.29
C PRO A 38 26.57 -32.12 1.64
N GLU A 39 27.73 -31.72 2.17
CA GLU A 39 27.99 -30.33 2.61
C GLU A 39 27.77 -29.29 1.50
N ASP A 40 28.17 -29.60 0.27
CA ASP A 40 27.98 -28.68 -0.86
C ASP A 40 26.51 -28.48 -1.19
N ALA A 41 25.73 -29.57 -1.16
CA ALA A 41 24.29 -29.51 -1.39
C ALA A 41 23.55 -28.78 -0.26
N TYR A 42 23.99 -28.94 0.99
CA TYR A 42 23.48 -28.19 2.13
C TYR A 42 23.76 -26.69 2.01
N ARG A 43 24.98 -26.31 1.62
CA ARG A 43 25.34 -24.90 1.38
C ARG A 43 24.55 -24.29 0.23
N ALA A 44 24.34 -25.06 -0.84
CA ALA A 44 23.48 -24.63 -1.95
C ALA A 44 22.03 -24.43 -1.51
N ALA A 45 21.49 -25.32 -0.67
CA ALA A 45 20.14 -25.17 -0.11
C ALA A 45 20.02 -23.91 0.77
N LEU A 46 21.01 -23.64 1.63
CA LEU A 46 21.05 -22.41 2.43
C LEU A 46 21.11 -21.15 1.56
N ALA A 47 21.97 -21.14 0.54
CA ALA A 47 22.09 -20.03 -0.40
C ALA A 47 20.78 -19.80 -1.18
N GLY A 48 20.10 -20.88 -1.59
CA GLY A 48 18.81 -20.80 -2.26
C GLY A 48 17.71 -20.23 -1.36
N VAL A 49 17.68 -20.62 -0.09
CA VAL A 49 16.73 -20.07 0.90
C VAL A 49 16.98 -18.58 1.14
N ALA A 50 18.23 -18.16 1.26
CA ALA A 50 18.59 -16.75 1.40
C ALA A 50 18.16 -15.94 0.18
N ALA A 51 18.49 -16.42 -1.04
CA ALA A 51 18.11 -15.76 -2.28
C ALA A 51 16.58 -15.66 -2.46
N ALA A 52 15.84 -16.72 -2.12
CA ALA A 52 14.38 -16.71 -2.18
C ALA A 52 13.79 -15.69 -1.19
N HIS A 53 14.37 -15.56 0.00
CA HIS A 53 13.95 -14.57 0.98
C HIS A 53 14.21 -13.13 0.50
N ASP A 54 15.38 -12.87 -0.10
CA ASP A 54 15.71 -11.55 -0.65
C ASP A 54 14.74 -11.13 -1.76
N VAL A 55 14.39 -12.05 -2.67
CA VAL A 55 13.39 -11.79 -3.72
C VAL A 55 12.02 -11.49 -3.11
N HIS A 56 11.62 -12.24 -2.09
CA HIS A 56 10.35 -12.02 -1.40
C HIS A 56 10.29 -10.65 -0.72
N ARG A 57 11.36 -10.26 -0.01
CA ARG A 57 11.48 -8.96 0.66
C ARG A 57 11.38 -7.80 -0.33
N LEU A 58 12.05 -7.90 -1.48
CA LEU A 58 11.94 -6.88 -2.54
C LEU A 58 10.50 -6.75 -3.07
N GLY A 59 9.79 -7.87 -3.19
CA GLY A 59 8.38 -7.91 -3.54
C GLY A 59 7.50 -7.21 -2.51
N GLU A 60 7.70 -7.49 -1.22
CA GLU A 60 6.96 -6.85 -0.13
C GLU A 60 7.21 -5.33 -0.07
N GLU A 61 8.46 -4.90 -0.21
CA GLU A 61 8.81 -3.47 -0.24
C GLU A 61 8.19 -2.74 -1.43
N SER A 62 8.11 -3.40 -2.58
CA SER A 62 7.40 -2.89 -3.76
C SER A 62 5.89 -2.79 -3.50
N ALA A 63 5.28 -3.84 -2.95
CA ALA A 63 3.86 -3.84 -2.62
C ALA A 63 3.49 -2.77 -1.59
N GLN A 64 4.32 -2.58 -0.56
CA GLN A 64 4.11 -1.52 0.44
C GLN A 64 4.23 -0.12 -0.15
N ARG A 65 5.15 0.11 -1.09
CA ARG A 65 5.24 1.39 -1.82
C ARG A 65 3.97 1.64 -2.61
N THR A 66 3.55 0.67 -3.42
CA THR A 66 2.32 0.74 -4.21
C THR A 66 1.10 1.02 -3.33
N LEU A 67 0.98 0.37 -2.16
CA LEU A 67 -0.13 0.62 -1.24
C LEU A 67 -0.12 2.07 -0.69
N ARG A 68 1.06 2.62 -0.37
CA ARG A 68 1.17 4.02 0.06
C ARG A 68 0.76 4.97 -1.06
N ASP A 69 1.19 4.70 -2.29
CA ASP A 69 0.85 5.53 -3.45
C ASP A 69 -0.67 5.52 -3.70
N TYR A 70 -1.32 4.35 -3.59
CA TYR A 70 -2.78 4.26 -3.67
C TYR A 70 -3.51 5.03 -2.57
N GLN A 71 -3.02 4.98 -1.33
CA GLN A 71 -3.60 5.76 -0.21
C GLN A 71 -3.47 7.26 -0.46
N GLU A 72 -2.35 7.71 -1.02
CA GLU A 72 -2.15 9.12 -1.38
C GLU A 72 -3.12 9.55 -2.49
N ILE A 73 -3.29 8.73 -3.54
CA ILE A 73 -4.26 8.98 -4.61
C ILE A 73 -5.68 9.08 -4.04
N GLN A 74 -6.07 8.16 -3.14
CA GLN A 74 -7.37 8.21 -2.49
C GLN A 74 -7.57 9.50 -1.67
N ARG A 75 -6.54 9.95 -0.96
CA ARG A 75 -6.57 11.22 -0.21
C ARG A 75 -6.77 12.42 -1.16
N LEU A 76 -6.05 12.47 -2.26
CA LEU A 76 -6.15 13.53 -3.26
C LEU A 76 -7.53 13.56 -3.92
N LEU A 77 -8.06 12.40 -4.31
CA LEU A 77 -9.41 12.29 -4.87
C LEU A 77 -10.48 12.71 -3.86
N GLY A 78 -10.31 12.36 -2.59
CA GLY A 78 -11.18 12.83 -1.51
C GLY A 78 -11.18 14.35 -1.37
N ALA A 79 -10.00 14.97 -1.38
CA ALA A 79 -9.87 16.43 -1.36
C ALA A 79 -10.51 17.08 -2.58
N PHE A 80 -10.25 16.56 -3.78
CA PHE A 80 -10.85 17.04 -5.02
C PHE A 80 -12.38 16.96 -5.01
N SER A 81 -12.94 15.85 -4.50
CA SER A 81 -14.39 15.73 -4.31
C SER A 81 -14.95 16.81 -3.36
N GLY A 82 -14.21 17.14 -2.30
CA GLY A 82 -14.53 18.25 -1.40
C GLY A 82 -14.54 19.60 -2.12
N GLU A 83 -13.52 19.89 -2.93
CA GLU A 83 -13.47 21.13 -3.72
C GLU A 83 -14.61 21.20 -4.75
N MET A 84 -14.96 20.09 -5.40
CA MET A 84 -16.09 20.04 -6.32
C MET A 84 -17.43 20.35 -5.63
N LYS A 85 -17.62 19.92 -4.37
CA LYS A 85 -18.81 20.30 -3.59
C LYS A 85 -18.86 21.80 -3.30
N LYS A 86 -17.72 22.42 -2.99
CA LYS A 86 -17.66 23.89 -2.78
C LYS A 86 -18.01 24.65 -4.06
N LEU A 87 -17.54 24.17 -5.21
CA LEU A 87 -17.90 24.75 -6.50
C LEU A 87 -19.42 24.63 -6.77
N ASP A 88 -20.02 23.47 -6.49
CA ASP A 88 -21.47 23.29 -6.62
C ASP A 88 -22.25 24.26 -5.71
N GLU A 89 -21.81 24.45 -4.46
CA GLU A 89 -22.41 25.41 -3.54
C GLU A 89 -22.30 26.86 -4.05
N ALA A 90 -21.13 27.26 -4.54
CA ALA A 90 -20.93 28.58 -5.13
C ALA A 90 -21.85 28.82 -6.34
N LEU A 91 -22.00 27.82 -7.21
CA LEU A 91 -22.91 27.89 -8.37
C LEU A 91 -24.36 28.06 -7.94
N ARG A 92 -24.81 27.38 -6.88
CA ARG A 92 -26.17 27.55 -6.35
C ARG A 92 -26.40 28.97 -5.82
N VAL A 93 -25.43 29.56 -5.14
CA VAL A 93 -25.51 30.94 -4.65
C VAL A 93 -25.61 31.92 -5.81
N LEU A 94 -24.78 31.75 -6.85
CA LEU A 94 -24.82 32.58 -8.05
C LEU A 94 -26.16 32.46 -8.78
N ALA A 95 -26.68 31.24 -8.93
CA ALA A 95 -27.99 31.01 -9.54
C ALA A 95 -29.11 31.72 -8.76
N ALA A 96 -29.10 31.63 -7.42
CA ALA A 96 -30.07 32.30 -6.57
C ALA A 96 -29.96 33.84 -6.68
N TYR A 97 -28.74 34.38 -6.77
CA TYR A 97 -28.51 35.80 -6.97
C TYR A 97 -29.07 36.29 -8.31
N VAL A 98 -28.76 35.59 -9.40
CA VAL A 98 -29.28 35.88 -10.74
C VAL A 98 -30.81 35.83 -10.76
N GLN A 99 -31.41 34.83 -10.12
CA GLN A 99 -32.87 34.70 -10.03
C GLN A 99 -33.50 35.87 -9.27
N ARG A 100 -32.91 36.30 -8.15
CA ARG A 100 -33.37 37.49 -7.40
C ARG A 100 -33.27 38.76 -8.22
N MET A 101 -32.18 38.95 -8.97
CA MET A 101 -32.02 40.11 -9.85
C MET A 101 -33.12 40.12 -10.93
N ARG A 102 -33.37 38.99 -11.58
CA ARG A 102 -34.44 38.85 -12.57
C ARG A 102 -35.82 39.18 -11.98
N SER A 103 -36.13 38.64 -10.80
CA SER A 103 -37.41 38.93 -10.14
C SER A 103 -37.57 40.41 -9.78
N ARG A 104 -36.50 41.09 -9.34
CA ARG A 104 -36.52 42.53 -9.08
C ARG A 104 -36.73 43.35 -10.35
N ALA A 105 -36.02 43.01 -11.44
CA ALA A 105 -36.20 43.68 -12.73
C ALA A 105 -37.64 43.55 -13.23
N GLN A 106 -38.22 42.34 -13.15
CA GLN A 106 -39.63 42.10 -13.54
C GLN A 106 -40.64 42.83 -12.65
N ALA A 107 -40.34 43.00 -11.36
CA ALA A 107 -41.20 43.74 -10.44
C ALA A 107 -41.15 45.26 -10.70
N ALA A 108 -39.96 45.80 -11.03
CA ALA A 108 -39.80 47.20 -11.41
C ALA A 108 -40.52 47.52 -12.72
N ASP A 109 -40.39 46.65 -13.73
CA ASP A 109 -41.05 46.81 -15.04
C ASP A 109 -42.60 46.81 -14.91
N ARG A 110 -43.15 45.97 -14.03
CA ARG A 110 -44.59 45.99 -13.71
C ARG A 110 -45.02 47.26 -13.01
N ALA A 111 -44.20 47.84 -12.14
CA ALA A 111 -44.53 49.07 -11.44
C ALA A 111 -44.62 50.27 -12.40
N ASP A 112 -43.76 50.31 -13.42
CA ASP A 112 -43.79 51.38 -14.45
C ASP A 112 -44.97 51.24 -15.43
N THR A 113 -45.44 50.01 -15.73
CA THR A 113 -46.59 49.80 -16.63
C THR A 113 -47.98 50.10 -16.03
N VAL A 114 -48.08 50.44 -14.73
CA VAL A 114 -49.35 50.69 -14.03
C VAL A 114 -49.60 52.19 -13.79
N HIS A 115 -48.74 53.06 -14.33
CA HIS A 115 -48.94 54.51 -14.40
C HIS A 115 -49.42 54.95 -15.79
#